data_AF-A0AAW1IUE7-F1
#
_entry.id   AF-A0AAW1IUE7-F1
#
_cell.length_a   1.000
_cell.length_b   1.000
_cell.length_c   1.000
_cell.angle_alpha   90.00
_cell.angle_beta   90.00
_cell.angle_gamma   90.00
#
_symmetry.space_group_name_H-M   'P 1'
#
loop_
_entity.id
_entity.type
_entity.pdbx_description
1 polymer ?
#
loop_
_entity_poly.entity_id
_entity_poly.type
_entity_poly.pdbx_seq_one_letter_code
_entity_poly.pdbx_strand_id
1 'polypeptide(L)'
;MRDALSLGYVYTHSGQKVSLFEKDGLELFANLLEGTPDSPDIEYYGIMQMYIRHVLGHAPTPIDSHHVVPAAVEHYETALRDPVYWYFVKWIVYYIQEYKLREPHHYYLVKDLQYPGVKIESMQVDRLVTYFDNFYTDLSHAVYYDHKHETEPLHVRVRQQRLNHKPFTYTINVHSDHSVDAVVRVFIGPKYDSHERLVDINHNRLNFYTIDKFIYHLPAGKTSIVRNSKQTLSVSDKTTYWQLYKRVMGAIKGTDEFVVDGSETYWGLPNRYILPVGTHGGLPYQFYVIITPYVKGEGVVQKIPDEIYYPKVGSGFYFYDTHDAGFPFDKPVPYSDMWKEVENAFFYDVSIYHKGTEESLNVST
;
A
#
# COMPACT_ATOMS: atom_id res chain seq x y z
N MET A 1 -24.53 -4.71 10.48
CA MET A 1 -23.32 -3.85 10.56
C MET A 1 -23.58 -2.43 11.05
N ARG A 2 -24.38 -1.59 10.37
CA ARG A 2 -24.62 -0.20 10.83
C ARG A 2 -25.22 -0.12 12.24
N ASP A 3 -26.04 -1.09 12.61
CA ASP A 3 -26.57 -1.21 13.96
C ASP A 3 -25.46 -1.47 14.99
N ALA A 4 -24.50 -2.36 14.68
CA ALA A 4 -23.36 -2.61 15.54
C ALA A 4 -22.52 -1.34 15.76
N LEU A 5 -22.26 -0.58 14.70
CA LEU A 5 -21.59 0.73 14.80
C LEU A 5 -22.38 1.76 15.59
N SER A 6 -23.72 1.71 15.54
CA SER A 6 -24.59 2.66 16.24
C SER A 6 -24.79 2.32 17.71
N LEU A 7 -24.79 1.04 18.03
CA LEU A 7 -24.83 0.55 19.41
C LEU A 7 -23.45 0.59 20.07
N GLY A 8 -22.37 0.56 19.28
CA GLY A 8 -21.00 0.52 19.78
C GLY A 8 -20.58 -0.84 20.33
N TYR A 9 -21.32 -1.91 20.00
CA TYR A 9 -21.01 -3.27 20.41
C TYR A 9 -21.55 -4.29 19.40
N VAL A 10 -21.02 -5.51 19.48
CA VAL A 10 -21.44 -6.69 18.71
C VAL A 10 -21.86 -7.80 19.68
N TYR A 11 -22.61 -8.78 19.17
CA TYR A 11 -22.94 -10.00 19.89
C TYR A 11 -22.03 -11.13 19.42
N THR A 12 -21.50 -11.92 20.35
CA THR A 12 -20.82 -13.17 20.04
C THR A 12 -21.85 -14.27 19.77
N HIS A 13 -21.39 -15.41 19.25
CA HIS A 13 -22.21 -16.62 19.11
C HIS A 13 -22.87 -17.08 20.43
N SER A 14 -22.24 -16.81 21.58
CA SER A 14 -22.80 -17.10 22.90
C SER A 14 -23.84 -16.07 23.41
N GLY A 15 -24.13 -15.03 22.62
CA GLY A 15 -25.02 -13.93 22.98
C GLY A 15 -24.39 -12.86 23.89
N GLN A 16 -23.07 -12.92 24.14
CA GLN A 16 -22.36 -11.91 24.93
C GLN A 16 -22.19 -10.63 24.12
N LYS A 17 -22.37 -9.47 24.77
CA LYS A 17 -22.04 -8.17 24.18
C LYS A 17 -20.54 -7.89 24.31
N VAL A 18 -19.90 -7.53 23.20
CA VAL A 18 -18.49 -7.11 23.14
C VAL A 18 -18.43 -5.71 22.57
N SER A 19 -17.79 -4.80 23.30
CA SER A 19 -17.65 -3.40 22.89
C SER A 19 -16.79 -3.27 21.65
N LEU A 20 -17.19 -2.41 20.72
CA LEU A 20 -16.40 -2.06 19.54
C LEU A 20 -15.38 -0.96 19.83
N PHE A 21 -15.49 -0.21 20.93
CA PHE A 21 -14.62 0.95 21.21
C PHE A 21 -13.64 0.68 22.36
N GLU A 22 -13.31 -0.59 22.57
CA GLU A 22 -12.27 -1.03 23.50
C GLU A 22 -11.02 -1.49 22.74
N LYS A 23 -10.02 -1.97 23.48
CA LYS A 23 -8.80 -2.54 22.90
C LYS A 23 -9.18 -3.61 21.85
N ASP A 24 -8.50 -3.59 20.71
CA ASP A 24 -8.71 -4.52 19.58
C ASP A 24 -10.09 -4.41 18.90
N GLY A 25 -10.89 -3.40 19.25
CA GLY A 25 -12.24 -3.19 18.69
C GLY A 25 -12.26 -2.94 17.18
N LEU A 26 -11.21 -2.31 16.63
CA LEU A 26 -11.08 -2.11 15.18
C LEU A 26 -10.86 -3.43 14.45
N GLU A 27 -10.03 -4.31 15.01
CA GLU A 27 -9.76 -5.63 14.46
C GLU A 27 -11.02 -6.50 14.52
N LEU A 28 -11.73 -6.47 15.65
CA LEU A 28 -13.03 -7.12 15.79
C LEU A 28 -14.04 -6.63 14.73
N PHE A 29 -14.10 -5.32 14.50
CA PHE A 29 -14.97 -4.74 13.48
C PHE A 29 -14.54 -5.11 12.06
N ALA A 30 -13.23 -5.14 11.79
CA ALA A 30 -12.67 -5.53 10.50
C ALA A 30 -12.96 -7.01 10.19
N ASN A 31 -12.79 -7.91 11.17
CA ASN A 31 -13.12 -9.32 11.06
C ASN A 31 -14.61 -9.55 10.76
N LEU A 32 -15.49 -8.78 11.41
CA LEU A 32 -16.92 -8.77 11.12
C LEU A 32 -17.23 -8.26 9.70
N LEU A 33 -16.58 -7.17 9.28
CA LEU A 33 -16.78 -6.54 7.98
C LEU A 33 -16.30 -7.44 6.83
N GLU A 34 -15.18 -8.14 7.02
CA GLU A 34 -14.62 -9.09 6.07
C GLU A 34 -15.35 -10.44 6.08
N GLY A 35 -15.85 -10.86 7.26
CA GLY A 35 -16.47 -12.17 7.45
C GLY A 35 -15.41 -13.27 7.62
N THR A 36 -14.32 -12.97 8.34
CA THR A 36 -13.26 -13.94 8.63
C THR A 36 -13.72 -14.97 9.68
N PRO A 37 -13.01 -16.10 9.85
CA PRO A 37 -13.26 -17.04 10.95
C PRO A 37 -13.14 -16.42 12.34
N ASP A 38 -12.43 -15.29 12.47
CA ASP A 38 -12.28 -14.52 13.71
C ASP A 38 -13.44 -13.53 13.95
N SER A 39 -14.45 -13.53 13.07
CA SER A 39 -15.70 -12.78 13.30
C SER A 39 -16.39 -13.28 14.59
N PRO A 40 -16.95 -12.38 15.42
CA PRO A 40 -17.57 -12.75 16.70
C PRO A 40 -18.76 -13.73 16.56
N ASP A 41 -19.42 -13.68 15.40
CA ASP A 41 -20.47 -14.63 15.01
C ASP A 41 -20.65 -14.60 13.48
N ILE A 42 -19.98 -15.52 12.79
CA ILE A 42 -20.05 -15.60 11.32
C ILE A 42 -21.44 -16.04 10.83
N GLU A 43 -22.22 -16.79 11.63
CA GLU A 43 -23.55 -17.23 11.24
C GLU A 43 -24.55 -16.08 11.30
N TYR A 44 -24.44 -15.21 12.30
CA TYR A 44 -25.28 -14.03 12.43
C TYR A 44 -24.88 -12.88 11.50
N TYR A 45 -23.59 -12.55 11.43
CA TYR A 45 -23.11 -11.41 10.64
C TYR A 45 -22.84 -11.75 9.17
N GLY A 46 -22.57 -13.01 8.86
CA GLY A 46 -22.37 -13.51 7.49
C GLY A 46 -21.06 -13.09 6.83
N ILE A 47 -20.85 -13.60 5.61
CA ILE A 47 -19.67 -13.32 4.77
C ILE A 47 -20.04 -12.28 3.71
N MET A 48 -20.36 -11.07 4.19
CA MET A 48 -21.02 -10.05 3.39
C MET A 48 -20.19 -9.59 2.18
N GLN A 49 -18.86 -9.52 2.29
CA GLN A 49 -18.00 -9.16 1.16
C GLN A 49 -18.12 -10.14 -0.02
N MET A 50 -18.19 -11.44 0.28
CA MET A 50 -18.33 -12.47 -0.74
C MET A 50 -19.65 -12.32 -1.49
N TYR A 51 -20.76 -12.17 -0.77
CA TYR A 51 -22.08 -11.98 -1.37
C TYR A 51 -22.16 -10.70 -2.21
N ILE A 52 -21.57 -9.60 -1.72
CA ILE A 52 -21.56 -8.34 -2.48
C ILE A 52 -20.76 -8.49 -3.77
N ARG A 53 -19.58 -9.11 -3.73
CA ARG A 53 -18.78 -9.34 -4.95
C ARG A 53 -19.55 -10.19 -5.96
N HIS A 54 -20.26 -11.22 -5.50
CA HIS A 54 -21.08 -12.04 -6.38
C HIS A 54 -22.23 -11.23 -7.03
N VAL A 55 -22.93 -10.42 -6.25
CA VAL A 55 -23.99 -9.53 -6.76
C VAL A 55 -23.44 -8.50 -7.74
N LEU A 56 -22.31 -7.86 -7.42
CA LEU A 56 -21.66 -6.87 -8.29
C LEU A 56 -21.09 -7.49 -9.56
N GLY A 57 -20.67 -8.76 -9.50
CA GLY A 57 -20.17 -9.50 -10.64
C GLY A 57 -21.24 -9.80 -11.68
N HIS A 58 -22.52 -9.81 -11.28
CA HIS A 58 -23.66 -10.06 -12.14
C HIS A 58 -23.48 -11.34 -13.00
N ALA A 59 -22.84 -12.35 -12.41
CA ALA A 59 -22.69 -13.65 -13.01
C ALA A 59 -24.06 -14.35 -13.12
N PRO A 60 -24.31 -15.16 -14.17
CA PRO A 60 -25.49 -16.02 -14.21
C PRO A 60 -25.53 -16.94 -12.99
N THR A 61 -26.74 -17.22 -12.49
CA THR A 61 -26.91 -18.21 -11.41
C THR A 61 -26.31 -19.54 -11.86
N PRO A 62 -25.41 -20.15 -11.06
CA PRO A 62 -24.84 -21.44 -11.38
C PRO A 62 -25.93 -22.51 -11.56
N ILE A 63 -25.75 -23.40 -12.54
CA ILE A 63 -26.66 -24.54 -12.75
C ILE A 63 -26.48 -25.54 -11.60
N ASP A 64 -25.23 -25.79 -11.23
CA ASP A 64 -24.81 -26.61 -10.10
C ASP A 64 -23.41 -26.17 -9.63
N SER A 65 -22.84 -26.87 -8.64
CA SER A 65 -21.54 -26.54 -8.05
C SER A 65 -20.33 -26.68 -8.99
N HIS A 66 -20.49 -27.34 -10.14
CA HIS A 66 -19.42 -27.57 -11.11
C HIS A 66 -19.57 -26.68 -12.35
N HIS A 67 -20.75 -26.11 -12.59
CA HIS A 67 -21.06 -25.23 -13.70
C HIS A 67 -21.25 -23.79 -13.23
N VAL A 68 -20.12 -23.18 -12.85
CA VAL A 68 -20.04 -21.77 -12.43
C VAL A 68 -19.42 -20.91 -13.53
N VAL A 69 -19.94 -19.69 -13.70
CA VAL A 69 -19.37 -18.69 -14.61
C VAL A 69 -18.97 -17.48 -13.77
N PRO A 70 -17.73 -17.44 -13.25
CA PRO A 70 -17.35 -16.39 -12.31
C PRO A 70 -17.12 -15.05 -13.00
N ALA A 71 -17.45 -13.98 -12.30
CA ALA A 71 -17.14 -12.62 -12.73
C ALA A 71 -15.71 -12.20 -12.36
N ALA A 72 -15.23 -11.12 -12.98
CA ALA A 72 -13.89 -10.57 -12.68
C ALA A 72 -13.73 -10.18 -11.20
N VAL A 73 -14.78 -9.63 -10.57
CA VAL A 73 -14.73 -9.20 -9.15
C VAL A 73 -14.74 -10.34 -8.14
N GLU A 74 -15.02 -11.57 -8.58
CA GLU A 74 -15.06 -12.76 -7.72
C GLU A 74 -13.68 -13.39 -7.52
N HIS A 75 -12.66 -12.97 -8.29
CA HIS A 75 -11.28 -13.47 -8.19
C HIS A 75 -10.30 -12.35 -7.88
N TYR A 76 -9.36 -12.56 -6.96
CA TYR A 76 -8.42 -11.53 -6.53
C TYR A 76 -7.51 -11.03 -7.67
N GLU A 77 -7.14 -11.93 -8.58
CA GLU A 77 -6.24 -11.69 -9.71
C GLU A 77 -6.86 -10.79 -10.78
N THR A 78 -8.19 -10.76 -10.87
CA THR A 78 -8.93 -10.04 -11.92
C THR A 78 -9.81 -8.91 -11.38
N ALA A 79 -10.12 -8.90 -10.07
CA ALA A 79 -11.03 -7.93 -9.47
C ALA A 79 -10.62 -6.47 -9.69
N LEU A 80 -9.32 -6.15 -9.60
CA LEU A 80 -8.81 -4.80 -9.81
C LEU A 80 -9.03 -4.25 -11.23
N ARG A 81 -9.36 -5.12 -12.20
CA ARG A 81 -9.64 -4.74 -13.60
C ARG A 81 -11.04 -4.18 -13.79
N ASP A 82 -11.97 -4.49 -12.90
CA ASP A 82 -13.35 -4.01 -12.98
C ASP A 82 -13.50 -2.71 -12.16
N PRO A 83 -13.95 -1.59 -12.76
CA PRO A 83 -14.24 -0.36 -12.03
C PRO A 83 -15.16 -0.55 -10.81
N VAL A 84 -16.12 -1.48 -10.86
CA VAL A 84 -17.07 -1.72 -9.76
C VAL A 84 -16.36 -2.18 -8.48
N TYR A 85 -15.22 -2.85 -8.62
CA TYR A 85 -14.40 -3.26 -7.49
C TYR A 85 -13.90 -2.08 -6.67
N TRP A 86 -13.52 -0.98 -7.33
CA TRP A 86 -13.03 0.22 -6.64
C TRP A 86 -14.16 0.92 -5.87
N TYR A 87 -15.40 0.89 -6.36
CA TYR A 87 -16.57 1.35 -5.60
C TYR A 87 -16.81 0.46 -4.36
N PHE A 88 -16.67 -0.85 -4.51
CA PHE A 88 -16.78 -1.80 -3.40
C PHE A 88 -15.70 -1.57 -2.33
N VAL A 89 -14.43 -1.43 -2.72
CA VAL A 89 -13.34 -1.11 -1.78
C VAL A 89 -13.59 0.23 -1.08
N LYS A 90 -14.03 1.25 -1.81
CA LYS A 90 -14.37 2.55 -1.23
C LYS A 90 -15.52 2.45 -0.21
N TRP A 91 -16.50 1.60 -0.47
CA TRP A 91 -17.59 1.30 0.45
C TRP A 91 -17.09 0.64 1.74
N ILE A 92 -16.16 -0.33 1.67
CA ILE A 92 -15.49 -0.91 2.84
C ILE A 92 -14.76 0.17 3.64
N VAL A 93 -13.95 1.00 2.95
CA VAL A 93 -13.20 2.10 3.59
C VAL A 93 -14.15 3.05 4.32
N TYR A 94 -15.33 3.35 3.77
CA TYR A 94 -16.32 4.19 4.45
C TYR A 94 -16.85 3.57 5.74
N TYR A 95 -17.04 2.25 5.83
CA TYR A 95 -17.39 1.61 7.10
C TYR A 95 -16.30 1.74 8.16
N ILE A 96 -15.04 1.55 7.76
CA ILE A 96 -13.89 1.75 8.66
C ILE A 96 -13.81 3.21 9.11
N GLN A 97 -14.07 4.16 8.21
CA GLN A 97 -14.09 5.58 8.56
C GLN A 97 -15.28 5.95 9.46
N GLU A 98 -16.46 5.40 9.22
CA GLU A 98 -17.61 5.54 10.13
C GLU A 98 -17.29 4.99 11.53
N TYR A 99 -16.60 3.86 11.62
CA TYR A 99 -16.09 3.32 12.89
C TYR A 99 -15.15 4.33 13.56
N LYS A 100 -14.12 4.80 12.85
CA LYS A 100 -13.11 5.73 13.39
C LYS A 100 -13.73 7.04 13.87
N LEU A 101 -14.79 7.51 13.21
CA LEU A 101 -15.51 8.72 13.60
C LEU A 101 -16.41 8.57 14.84
N ARG A 102 -16.76 7.34 15.22
CA ARG A 102 -17.61 7.05 16.39
C ARG A 102 -16.82 6.68 17.63
N GLU A 103 -15.54 6.35 17.46
CA GLU A 103 -14.62 6.10 18.57
C GLU A 103 -14.50 7.37 19.45
N PRO A 104 -14.38 7.24 20.79
CA PRO A 104 -14.22 8.39 21.68
C PRO A 104 -13.09 9.36 21.28
N HIS A 105 -12.00 8.83 20.72
CA HIS A 105 -10.84 9.60 20.23
C HIS A 105 -10.81 9.66 18.68
N HIS A 106 -11.88 10.20 18.09
CA HIS A 106 -12.08 10.26 16.64
C HIS A 106 -11.33 11.39 15.90
N TYR A 107 -10.68 12.29 16.63
CA TYR A 107 -9.77 13.31 16.08
C TYR A 107 -8.39 13.17 16.70
N TYR A 108 -7.35 13.41 15.89
CA TYR A 108 -6.01 13.67 16.43
C TYR A 108 -5.90 15.12 16.88
N LEU A 109 -5.31 15.34 18.04
CA LEU A 109 -4.86 16.65 18.53
C LEU A 109 -3.36 16.80 18.25
N VAL A 110 -2.84 18.03 18.34
CA VAL A 110 -1.39 18.30 18.17
C VAL A 110 -0.55 17.36 19.03
N LYS A 111 -0.92 17.18 20.31
CA LYS A 111 -0.21 16.29 21.24
C LYS A 111 -0.15 14.82 20.82
N ASP A 112 -1.10 14.37 19.99
CA ASP A 112 -1.19 12.97 19.54
C ASP A 112 -0.27 12.73 18.32
N LEU A 113 0.04 13.79 17.56
CA LEU A 113 0.91 13.74 16.38
C LEU A 113 2.33 14.27 16.66
N GLN A 114 2.47 15.16 17.64
CA GLN A 114 3.70 15.83 17.98
C GLN A 114 4.73 14.82 18.54
N TYR A 115 5.95 14.90 18.05
CA TYR A 115 7.12 14.26 18.62
C TYR A 115 8.05 15.34 19.19
N PRO A 116 7.93 15.68 20.49
CA PRO A 116 8.73 16.75 21.08
C PRO A 116 10.24 16.53 20.91
N GLY A 117 10.95 17.59 20.54
CA GLY A 117 12.39 17.57 20.30
C GLY A 117 12.80 17.04 18.92
N VAL A 118 11.86 16.62 18.07
CA VAL A 118 12.12 16.29 16.66
C VAL A 118 11.42 17.30 15.77
N LYS A 119 12.15 17.89 14.83
CA LYS A 119 11.64 18.90 13.91
C LYS A 119 12.12 18.64 12.49
N ILE A 120 11.19 18.64 11.53
CA ILE A 120 11.55 18.62 10.11
C ILE A 120 11.80 20.05 9.66
N GLU A 121 13.03 20.36 9.26
CA GLU A 121 13.41 21.70 8.80
C GLU A 121 13.03 21.92 7.33
N SER A 122 13.19 20.90 6.48
CA SER A 122 12.83 20.96 5.07
C SER A 122 12.79 19.57 4.43
N MET A 123 12.14 19.51 3.27
CA MET A 123 12.15 18.35 2.38
C MET A 123 12.52 18.79 0.97
N GLN A 124 13.22 17.93 0.24
CA GLN A 124 13.57 18.11 -1.16
C GLN A 124 13.30 16.79 -1.88
N VAL A 125 12.77 16.87 -3.10
CA VAL A 125 12.48 15.70 -3.94
C VAL A 125 13.00 15.97 -5.35
N ASP A 126 13.70 14.99 -5.92
CA ASP A 126 14.13 15.05 -7.31
C ASP A 126 12.93 15.18 -8.26
N ARG A 127 13.21 15.54 -9.52
CA ARG A 127 12.18 15.63 -10.56
C ARG A 127 11.49 14.27 -10.77
N LEU A 128 10.19 14.23 -10.55
CA LEU A 128 9.36 13.04 -10.72
C LEU A 128 8.91 12.89 -12.17
N VAL A 129 9.32 11.82 -12.84
CA VAL A 129 8.98 11.58 -14.25
C VAL A 129 8.46 10.16 -14.43
N THR A 130 7.23 10.05 -14.93
CA THR A 130 6.61 8.78 -15.31
C THR A 130 6.66 8.56 -16.82
N TYR A 131 6.60 7.30 -17.24
CA TYR A 131 6.59 6.89 -18.64
C TYR A 131 6.02 5.48 -18.80
N PHE A 132 5.73 5.07 -20.03
CA PHE A 132 5.41 3.67 -20.34
C PHE A 132 6.62 2.95 -20.94
N ASP A 133 6.90 1.75 -20.43
CA ASP A 133 7.89 0.83 -20.98
C ASP A 133 7.24 -0.48 -21.47
N ASN A 134 7.95 -1.20 -22.33
CA ASN A 134 7.50 -2.50 -22.81
C ASN A 134 7.88 -3.58 -21.79
N PHE A 135 6.89 -4.36 -21.38
CA PHE A 135 7.07 -5.55 -20.56
C PHE A 135 6.63 -6.79 -21.33
N TYR A 136 7.41 -7.87 -21.23
CA TYR A 136 7.13 -9.13 -21.92
C TYR A 136 6.74 -10.20 -20.91
N THR A 137 5.49 -10.67 -20.99
CA THR A 137 4.98 -11.77 -20.19
C THR A 137 5.09 -13.06 -20.99
N ASP A 138 5.64 -14.11 -20.39
CA ASP A 138 5.70 -15.45 -20.98
C ASP A 138 4.35 -16.16 -20.81
N LEU A 139 3.76 -16.60 -21.92
CA LEU A 139 2.51 -17.36 -21.99
C LEU A 139 2.71 -18.78 -22.51
N SER A 140 3.95 -19.27 -22.59
CA SER A 140 4.25 -20.60 -23.14
C SER A 140 3.52 -21.72 -22.39
N HIS A 141 3.26 -21.53 -21.09
CA HIS A 141 2.50 -22.46 -20.25
C HIS A 141 0.98 -22.32 -20.35
N ALA A 142 0.47 -21.28 -21.00
CA ALA A 142 -0.96 -21.04 -21.19
C ALA A 142 -1.47 -21.56 -22.54
N VAL A 143 -0.58 -22.03 -23.42
CA VAL A 143 -0.90 -22.47 -24.77
C VAL A 143 -0.75 -23.98 -24.88
N TYR A 144 -1.75 -24.65 -25.45
CA TYR A 144 -1.66 -26.06 -25.81
C TYR A 144 -0.86 -26.20 -27.11
N TYR A 145 0.19 -27.02 -27.10
CA TYR A 145 0.94 -27.38 -28.31
C TYR A 145 1.39 -28.83 -28.26
N ASP A 146 1.55 -29.46 -29.43
CA ASP A 146 1.95 -30.87 -29.52
C ASP A 146 3.47 -31.03 -29.40
N HIS A 147 3.92 -31.50 -28.24
CA HIS A 147 5.33 -31.72 -27.93
C HIS A 147 5.97 -32.86 -28.74
N LYS A 148 5.20 -33.72 -29.44
CA LYS A 148 5.72 -34.96 -30.04
C LYS A 148 6.62 -34.77 -31.25
N HIS A 149 6.60 -33.59 -31.88
CA HIS A 149 7.29 -33.35 -33.15
C HIS A 149 8.25 -32.15 -33.15
N GLU A 150 8.44 -31.48 -32.00
CA GLU A 150 9.31 -30.31 -31.91
C GLU A 150 10.57 -30.60 -31.07
N THR A 151 11.73 -30.20 -31.60
CA THR A 151 13.02 -30.32 -30.92
C THR A 151 13.33 -29.15 -29.98
N GLU A 152 12.58 -28.05 -30.07
CA GLU A 152 12.74 -26.85 -29.24
C GLU A 152 11.43 -26.50 -28.51
N PRO A 153 11.49 -25.98 -27.27
CA PRO A 153 10.30 -25.53 -26.56
C PRO A 153 9.67 -24.30 -27.22
N LEU A 154 8.35 -24.33 -27.43
CA LEU A 154 7.58 -23.19 -27.92
C LEU A 154 7.66 -22.04 -26.92
N HIS A 155 8.06 -20.86 -27.40
CA HIS A 155 8.11 -19.64 -26.61
C HIS A 155 7.05 -18.63 -27.08
N VAL A 156 5.98 -18.47 -26.29
CA VAL A 156 4.93 -17.48 -26.56
C VAL A 156 5.08 -16.33 -25.58
N ARG A 157 5.14 -15.09 -26.09
CA ARG A 157 5.24 -13.89 -25.25
C ARG A 157 4.22 -12.85 -25.67
N VAL A 158 3.66 -12.15 -24.68
CA VAL A 158 2.84 -10.96 -24.90
C VAL A 158 3.60 -9.73 -24.48
N ARG A 159 3.62 -8.73 -25.35
CA ARG A 159 4.15 -7.40 -25.06
C ARG A 159 3.03 -6.51 -24.53
N GLN A 160 3.23 -5.93 -23.36
CA GLN A 160 2.32 -4.96 -22.75
C GLN A 160 3.09 -3.69 -22.40
N GLN A 161 2.47 -2.53 -22.63
CA GLN A 161 2.98 -1.28 -22.07
C GLN A 161 2.56 -1.17 -20.60
N ARG A 162 3.52 -0.93 -19.71
CA ARG A 162 3.28 -0.77 -18.27
C ARG A 162 3.83 0.58 -17.82
N LEU A 163 3.13 1.22 -16.88
CA LEU A 163 3.61 2.44 -16.25
C LEU A 163 4.94 2.16 -15.53
N ASN A 164 5.84 3.14 -15.56
CA ASN A 164 7.09 3.17 -14.84
C ASN A 164 7.47 4.63 -14.50
N HIS A 165 8.53 4.80 -13.72
CA HIS A 165 9.07 6.12 -13.37
C HIS A 165 10.60 6.12 -13.34
N LYS A 166 11.20 7.29 -13.57
CA LYS A 166 12.64 7.47 -13.33
C LYS A 166 12.92 7.32 -11.83
N PRO A 167 14.03 6.68 -11.43
CA PRO A 167 14.45 6.69 -10.03
C PRO A 167 14.57 8.14 -9.53
N PHE A 168 14.08 8.38 -8.32
CA PHE A 168 14.15 9.69 -7.67
C PHE A 168 14.66 9.52 -6.25
N THR A 169 15.33 10.55 -5.74
CA THR A 169 15.76 10.64 -4.35
C THR A 169 14.96 11.72 -3.66
N TYR A 170 14.66 11.51 -2.38
CA TYR A 170 14.18 12.56 -1.51
C TYR A 170 15.11 12.71 -0.30
N THR A 171 15.23 13.95 0.15
CA THR A 171 16.04 14.34 1.30
C THR A 171 15.16 15.04 2.32
N ILE A 172 15.20 14.57 3.56
CA ILE A 172 14.47 15.16 4.68
C ILE A 172 15.52 15.69 5.66
N ASN A 173 15.56 17.00 5.86
CA ASN A 173 16.45 17.63 6.82
C ASN A 173 15.72 17.71 8.16
N VAL A 174 16.30 17.12 9.20
CA VAL A 174 15.68 16.95 10.51
C VAL A 174 16.64 17.46 11.58
N HIS A 175 16.11 18.14 12.59
CA HIS A 175 16.79 18.42 13.84
C HIS A 175 16.19 17.55 14.95
N SER A 176 17.04 16.92 15.77
CA SER A 176 16.63 16.16 16.94
C SER A 176 17.38 16.63 18.18
N ASP A 177 16.70 16.87 19.30
CA ASP A 177 17.33 17.25 20.56
C ASP A 177 18.12 16.09 21.20
N HIS A 178 17.76 14.86 20.85
CA HIS A 178 18.34 13.64 21.42
C HIS A 178 18.63 12.60 20.33
N SER A 179 19.53 11.66 20.65
CA SER A 179 19.76 10.49 19.81
C SER A 179 18.66 9.47 20.05
N VAL A 180 17.80 9.21 19.05
CA VAL A 180 16.58 8.39 19.20
C VAL A 180 16.29 7.55 17.95
N ASP A 181 15.67 6.39 18.14
CA ASP A 181 15.09 5.63 17.04
C ASP A 181 13.68 6.18 16.71
N ALA A 182 13.42 6.37 15.42
CA ALA A 182 12.17 6.93 14.95
C ALA A 182 11.63 6.18 13.73
N VAL A 183 10.31 6.26 13.53
CA VAL A 183 9.64 5.77 12.32
C VAL A 183 9.37 6.96 11.42
N VAL A 184 9.97 6.96 10.23
CA VAL A 184 9.72 7.94 9.18
C VAL A 184 8.63 7.40 8.27
N ARG A 185 7.57 8.17 8.04
CA ARG A 185 6.52 7.85 7.06
C ARG A 185 6.49 8.90 5.98
N VAL A 186 6.41 8.46 4.74
CA VAL A 186 6.33 9.33 3.56
C VAL A 186 5.11 8.95 2.74
N PHE A 187 4.24 9.93 2.57
CA PHE A 187 2.99 9.83 1.81
C PHE A 187 3.05 10.73 0.60
N ILE A 188 2.22 10.43 -0.38
CA ILE A 188 1.93 11.33 -1.49
C ILE A 188 0.42 11.39 -1.70
N GLY A 189 -0.08 12.57 -2.06
CA GLY A 189 -1.49 12.77 -2.37
C GLY A 189 -1.71 13.95 -3.31
N PRO A 190 -2.88 14.04 -3.95
CA PRO A 190 -3.22 15.15 -4.81
C PRO A 190 -3.32 16.44 -3.98
N LYS A 191 -3.07 17.59 -4.60
CA LYS A 191 -3.28 18.90 -3.97
C LYS A 191 -4.61 19.56 -4.35
N TYR A 192 -5.03 19.31 -5.58
CA TYR A 192 -6.23 19.89 -6.18
C TYR A 192 -7.23 18.81 -6.57
N ASP A 193 -8.52 19.15 -6.57
CA ASP A 193 -9.55 18.28 -7.11
C ASP A 193 -9.62 18.33 -8.65
N SER A 194 -10.58 17.59 -9.22
CA SER A 194 -10.81 17.55 -10.67
C SER A 194 -11.24 18.89 -11.29
N HIS A 195 -11.55 19.90 -10.47
CA HIS A 195 -11.92 21.25 -10.90
C HIS A 195 -10.81 22.27 -10.56
N GLU A 196 -9.59 21.79 -10.29
CA GLU A 196 -8.41 22.61 -9.96
C GLU A 196 -8.56 23.43 -8.67
N ARG A 197 -9.45 23.03 -7.77
CA ARG A 197 -9.64 23.70 -6.48
C ARG A 197 -8.75 23.07 -5.43
N LEU A 198 -8.11 23.90 -4.60
CA LEU A 198 -7.32 23.43 -3.47
C LEU A 198 -8.23 22.62 -2.53
N VAL A 199 -7.84 21.37 -2.25
CA VAL A 199 -8.62 20.51 -1.37
C VAL A 199 -8.11 20.65 0.05
N ASP A 200 -9.04 20.90 0.95
CA ASP A 200 -8.78 20.86 2.38
C ASP A 200 -8.22 19.49 2.81
N ILE A 201 -7.12 19.48 3.57
CA ILE A 201 -6.39 18.25 3.90
C ILE A 201 -7.22 17.27 4.72
N ASN A 202 -8.15 17.73 5.58
CA ASN A 202 -9.02 16.82 6.31
C ASN A 202 -9.95 16.05 5.38
N HIS A 203 -10.48 16.70 4.34
CA HIS A 203 -11.26 16.03 3.30
C HIS A 203 -10.39 15.20 2.36
N ASN A 204 -9.13 15.58 2.18
CA ASN A 204 -8.21 14.96 1.22
C ASN A 204 -7.39 13.81 1.81
N ARG A 205 -7.36 13.63 3.14
CA ARG A 205 -6.50 12.67 3.86
C ARG A 205 -6.55 11.25 3.28
N LEU A 206 -7.73 10.79 2.88
CA LEU A 206 -7.94 9.43 2.35
C LEU A 206 -7.46 9.25 0.90
N ASN A 207 -7.04 10.34 0.24
CA ASN A 207 -6.41 10.29 -1.09
C ASN A 207 -4.87 10.24 -0.99
N PHE A 208 -4.30 10.27 0.22
CA PHE A 208 -2.89 10.05 0.43
C PHE A 208 -2.61 8.56 0.62
N TYR A 209 -1.56 8.08 -0.02
CA TYR A 209 -1.06 6.71 0.18
C TYR A 209 0.42 6.73 0.56
N THR A 210 0.82 5.71 1.31
CA THR A 210 2.20 5.54 1.77
C THR A 210 3.10 5.15 0.60
N ILE A 211 4.12 5.96 0.32
CA ILE A 211 5.23 5.57 -0.57
C ILE A 211 6.28 4.81 0.23
N ASP A 212 6.61 5.30 1.43
CA ASP A 212 7.67 4.70 2.24
C ASP A 212 7.37 4.75 3.74
N LYS A 213 7.88 3.76 4.47
CA LYS A 213 7.85 3.70 5.93
C LYS A 213 9.05 2.88 6.41
N PHE A 214 9.90 3.47 7.23
CA PHE A 214 11.13 2.83 7.69
C PHE A 214 11.58 3.37 9.05
N ILE A 215 12.41 2.59 9.74
CA ILE A 215 13.09 3.03 10.95
C ILE A 215 14.36 3.79 10.59
N TYR A 216 14.62 4.86 11.31
CA TYR A 216 15.83 5.63 11.21
C TYR A 216 16.36 5.99 12.61
N HIS A 217 17.65 5.81 12.83
CA HIS A 217 18.33 6.29 14.03
C HIS A 217 18.70 7.76 13.86
N LEU A 218 17.94 8.65 14.49
CA LEU A 218 18.21 10.09 14.48
C LEU A 218 19.33 10.41 15.47
N PRO A 219 20.48 10.96 15.03
CA PRO A 219 21.46 11.52 15.95
C PRO A 219 20.95 12.83 16.56
N ALA A 220 21.50 13.23 17.71
CA ALA A 220 21.27 14.56 18.26
C ALA A 220 21.86 15.65 17.34
N GLY A 221 21.15 16.76 17.16
CA GLY A 221 21.46 17.84 16.24
C GLY A 221 20.81 17.69 14.87
N LYS A 222 21.40 18.35 13.87
CA LYS A 222 20.91 18.34 12.48
C LYS A 222 21.40 17.13 11.72
N THR A 223 20.51 16.50 10.96
CA THR A 223 20.81 15.38 10.07
C THR A 223 19.99 15.46 8.78
N SER A 224 20.44 14.77 7.74
CA SER A 224 19.75 14.67 6.45
C SER A 224 19.48 13.20 6.15
N ILE A 225 18.20 12.82 6.10
CA ILE A 225 17.77 11.48 5.72
C ILE A 225 17.66 11.46 4.20
N VAL A 226 18.45 10.63 3.53
CA VAL A 226 18.46 10.51 2.06
C VAL A 226 17.98 9.13 1.67
N ARG A 227 16.92 9.06 0.85
CA ARG A 227 16.29 7.80 0.43
C ARG A 227 16.04 7.80 -1.06
N ASN A 228 16.41 6.69 -1.71
CA ASN A 228 16.10 6.47 -3.11
C ASN A 228 14.78 5.71 -3.27
N SER A 229 14.03 6.00 -4.33
CA SER A 229 12.75 5.35 -4.65
C SER A 229 12.82 3.81 -4.68
N LYS A 230 13.98 3.23 -4.97
CA LYS A 230 14.20 1.76 -4.95
C LYS A 230 14.28 1.14 -3.55
N GLN A 231 14.44 1.96 -2.51
CA GLN A 231 14.54 1.51 -1.11
C GLN A 231 13.20 1.58 -0.37
N THR A 232 12.14 1.99 -1.06
CA THR A 232 10.80 2.10 -0.51
C THR A 232 10.19 0.73 -0.24
N LEU A 233 9.05 0.69 0.46
CA LEU A 233 8.29 -0.54 0.75
C LEU A 233 7.72 -1.28 -0.48
N SER A 234 8.00 -0.78 -1.68
CA SER A 234 7.58 -1.38 -2.94
C SER A 234 8.34 -2.68 -3.27
N VAL A 235 7.81 -3.44 -4.21
CA VAL A 235 8.42 -4.69 -4.69
C VAL A 235 8.95 -4.55 -6.12
N SER A 236 10.01 -5.29 -6.42
CA SER A 236 10.53 -5.41 -7.79
C SER A 236 9.56 -6.19 -8.68
N ASP A 237 9.64 -5.97 -9.99
CA ASP A 237 8.99 -6.86 -10.95
C ASP A 237 9.54 -8.29 -10.79
N LYS A 238 8.67 -9.27 -11.09
CA LYS A 238 9.01 -10.68 -10.97
C LYS A 238 9.98 -11.11 -12.05
N THR A 239 11.01 -11.86 -11.66
CA THR A 239 11.80 -12.68 -12.57
C THR A 239 10.86 -13.67 -13.26
N THR A 240 10.95 -13.77 -14.59
CA THR A 240 10.11 -14.69 -15.36
C THR A 240 10.43 -16.15 -15.03
N TYR A 241 9.46 -17.06 -15.20
CA TYR A 241 9.66 -18.49 -14.93
C TYR A 241 10.90 -19.05 -15.63
N TRP A 242 11.11 -18.73 -16.90
CA TRP A 242 12.25 -19.22 -17.67
C TRP A 242 13.60 -18.69 -17.14
N GLN A 243 13.66 -17.41 -16.75
CA GLN A 243 14.86 -16.84 -16.13
C GLN A 243 15.14 -17.49 -14.76
N LEU A 244 14.10 -17.71 -13.96
CA LEU A 244 14.21 -18.40 -12.68
C LEU A 244 14.73 -19.83 -12.88
N TYR A 245 14.14 -20.59 -13.81
CA TYR A 245 14.57 -21.95 -14.16
C TYR A 245 16.04 -21.99 -14.57
N LYS A 246 16.48 -21.07 -15.45
CA LYS A 246 17.88 -20.98 -15.88
C LYS A 246 18.82 -20.73 -14.70
N ARG A 247 18.50 -19.77 -13.81
CA ARG A 247 19.32 -19.46 -12.63
C ARG A 247 19.43 -20.66 -11.69
N VAL A 248 18.31 -21.35 -11.43
CA VAL A 248 18.28 -22.55 -10.56
C VAL A 248 19.11 -23.68 -11.18
N MET A 249 18.93 -23.96 -12.47
CA MET A 249 19.69 -25.02 -13.15
C MET A 249 21.18 -24.69 -13.28
N GLY A 250 21.53 -23.42 -13.47
CA GLY A 250 22.92 -22.95 -13.45
C GLY A 250 23.55 -23.13 -12.08
N ALA A 251 22.84 -22.79 -11.00
CA ALA A 251 23.28 -23.01 -9.63
C ALA A 251 23.50 -24.49 -9.29
N ILE A 252 22.59 -25.38 -9.72
CA ILE A 252 22.76 -26.83 -9.56
C ILE A 252 24.02 -27.34 -10.28
N LYS A 253 24.34 -26.76 -11.44
CA LYS A 253 25.53 -27.10 -12.23
C LYS A 253 26.81 -26.39 -11.78
N GLY A 254 26.72 -25.49 -10.80
CA GLY A 254 27.83 -24.66 -10.34
C GLY A 254 28.30 -23.60 -11.33
N THR A 255 27.47 -23.23 -12.33
CA THR A 255 27.80 -22.19 -13.31
C THR A 255 27.28 -20.81 -12.95
N ASP A 256 26.28 -20.74 -12.07
CA ASP A 256 25.66 -19.50 -11.60
C ASP A 256 25.44 -19.54 -10.09
N GLU A 257 25.22 -18.38 -9.47
CA GLU A 257 24.76 -18.27 -8.08
C GLU A 257 23.25 -18.00 -8.04
N PHE A 258 22.53 -18.64 -7.12
CA PHE A 258 21.11 -18.38 -6.90
C PHE A 258 20.87 -17.84 -5.50
N VAL A 259 20.61 -16.52 -5.42
CA VAL A 259 20.31 -15.80 -4.17
C VAL A 259 18.84 -15.37 -4.18
N VAL A 260 18.17 -15.58 -3.05
CA VAL A 260 16.82 -15.05 -2.78
C VAL A 260 16.98 -13.97 -1.73
N ASP A 261 16.63 -12.72 -2.02
CA ASP A 261 16.87 -11.56 -1.13
C ASP A 261 15.57 -10.89 -0.62
N GLY A 262 14.41 -11.45 -1.00
CA GLY A 262 13.09 -10.94 -0.64
C GLY A 262 12.59 -9.75 -1.48
N SER A 263 13.40 -9.21 -2.39
CA SER A 263 13.02 -8.06 -3.24
C SER A 263 11.84 -8.35 -4.18
N GLU A 264 11.66 -9.63 -4.53
CA GLU A 264 10.55 -10.14 -5.34
C GLU A 264 9.46 -10.81 -4.48
N THR A 265 9.22 -10.38 -3.24
CA THR A 265 8.13 -10.91 -2.39
C THR A 265 6.76 -10.88 -3.08
N TYR A 266 5.95 -11.94 -2.94
CA TYR A 266 4.70 -12.13 -3.69
C TYR A 266 3.58 -11.12 -3.37
N TRP A 267 3.78 -10.23 -2.40
CA TRP A 267 2.80 -9.25 -1.96
C TRP A 267 3.45 -7.87 -1.78
N GLY A 268 2.71 -6.80 -2.08
CA GLY A 268 3.20 -5.41 -2.05
C GLY A 268 3.00 -4.67 -3.38
N LEU A 269 3.08 -3.34 -3.34
CA LEU A 269 2.92 -2.48 -4.51
C LEU A 269 4.18 -2.54 -5.40
N PRO A 270 4.09 -2.87 -6.70
CA PRO A 270 5.24 -2.81 -7.59
C PRO A 270 5.86 -1.41 -7.63
N ASN A 271 7.20 -1.32 -7.56
CA ASN A 271 7.94 -0.05 -7.54
C ASN A 271 7.53 0.88 -8.67
N ARG A 272 7.38 0.34 -9.88
CA ARG A 272 6.94 1.07 -11.07
C ARG A 272 5.59 1.82 -10.93
N TYR A 273 4.77 1.48 -9.94
CA TYR A 273 3.45 2.06 -9.69
C TYR A 273 3.40 2.96 -8.44
N ILE A 274 4.54 3.26 -7.79
CA ILE A 274 4.55 4.13 -6.60
C ILE A 274 4.20 5.59 -6.93
N LEU A 275 4.26 6.00 -8.21
CA LEU A 275 3.81 7.30 -8.68
C LEU A 275 2.60 7.15 -9.61
N PRO A 276 1.59 8.03 -9.51
CA PRO A 276 0.53 8.10 -10.51
C PRO A 276 1.07 8.66 -11.83
N VAL A 277 0.32 8.43 -12.91
CA VAL A 277 0.62 9.02 -14.22
C VAL A 277 0.60 10.55 -14.10
N GLY A 278 1.70 11.20 -14.49
CA GLY A 278 1.80 12.65 -14.53
C GLY A 278 1.18 13.28 -15.78
N THR A 279 1.48 14.56 -16.01
CA THR A 279 1.15 15.26 -17.27
C THR A 279 2.40 15.86 -17.90
N HIS A 280 2.33 16.29 -19.16
CA HIS A 280 3.46 16.99 -19.79
C HIS A 280 3.83 18.29 -19.06
N GLY A 281 2.83 19.03 -18.56
CA GLY A 281 3.02 20.27 -17.79
C GLY A 281 3.40 20.04 -16.32
N GLY A 282 3.36 18.81 -15.83
CA GLY A 282 3.48 18.49 -14.41
C GLY A 282 2.13 18.48 -13.72
N LEU A 283 1.77 17.35 -13.12
CA LEU A 283 0.54 17.18 -12.35
C LEU A 283 0.83 17.52 -10.87
N PRO A 284 0.15 18.50 -10.26
CA PRO A 284 0.45 18.95 -8.91
C PRO A 284 0.03 17.94 -7.85
N TYR A 285 1.02 17.49 -7.07
CA TYR A 285 0.88 16.60 -5.93
C TYR A 285 1.61 17.21 -4.73
N GLN A 286 1.47 16.59 -3.57
CA GLN A 286 2.20 16.98 -2.39
C GLN A 286 2.69 15.72 -1.66
N PHE A 287 3.95 15.75 -1.26
CA PHE A 287 4.48 14.81 -0.29
C PHE A 287 4.08 15.26 1.11
N TYR A 288 3.78 14.31 1.97
CA TYR A 288 3.65 14.53 3.39
C TYR A 288 4.59 13.58 4.12
N VAL A 289 5.41 14.13 5.01
CA VAL A 289 6.30 13.34 5.87
C VAL A 289 5.93 13.59 7.32
N ILE A 290 5.95 12.53 8.13
CA ILE A 290 5.85 12.61 9.58
C ILE A 290 6.84 11.63 10.22
N ILE A 291 7.51 12.08 11.28
CA ILE A 291 8.44 11.27 12.07
C ILE A 291 7.83 11.03 13.44
N THR A 292 7.70 9.78 13.86
CA THR A 292 7.15 9.40 15.17
C THR A 292 8.16 8.59 15.98
N PRO A 293 8.01 8.50 17.31
CA PRO A 293 8.83 7.59 18.11
C PRO A 293 8.70 6.15 17.60
N TYR A 294 9.82 5.43 17.58
CA TYR A 294 9.80 3.99 17.35
C TYR A 294 9.42 3.28 18.66
N VAL A 295 8.30 2.56 18.62
CA VAL A 295 7.86 1.68 19.71
C VAL A 295 7.75 0.29 19.14
N LYS A 296 8.63 -0.62 19.56
CA LYS A 296 8.61 -2.00 19.08
C LYS A 296 7.28 -2.66 19.47
N GLY A 297 6.43 -2.94 18.49
CA GLY A 297 5.19 -3.68 18.69
C GLY A 297 5.46 -5.13 19.08
N GLU A 298 4.57 -5.71 19.88
CA GLU A 298 4.59 -7.13 20.20
C GLU A 298 4.36 -7.96 18.91
N GLY A 299 5.12 -9.04 18.73
CA GLY A 299 4.97 -9.93 17.56
C GLY A 299 5.48 -9.39 16.22
N VAL A 300 5.99 -8.15 16.16
CA VAL A 300 6.56 -7.59 14.94
C VAL A 300 7.91 -8.23 14.62
N VAL A 301 7.98 -8.95 13.50
CA VAL A 301 9.24 -9.40 12.90
C VAL A 301 9.71 -8.35 11.89
N GLN A 302 10.71 -7.56 12.28
CA GLN A 302 11.37 -6.65 11.35
C GLN A 302 12.58 -7.32 10.70
N LYS A 303 12.94 -6.83 9.51
CA LYS A 303 14.16 -7.24 8.82
C LYS A 303 15.36 -6.97 9.73
N ILE A 304 15.99 -8.03 10.22
CA ILE A 304 17.28 -7.94 10.90
C ILE A 304 18.32 -7.62 9.81
N PRO A 305 19.21 -6.63 10.00
CA PRO A 305 20.33 -6.40 9.08
C PRO A 305 21.09 -7.70 8.84
N ASP A 306 21.44 -7.96 7.58
CA ASP A 306 22.20 -9.14 7.12
C ASP A 306 21.48 -10.50 7.12
N GLU A 307 20.19 -10.57 7.47
CA GLU A 307 19.38 -11.79 7.31
C GLU A 307 18.54 -11.74 6.02
N ILE A 308 18.55 -12.84 5.25
CA ILE A 308 17.62 -13.05 4.15
C ILE A 308 16.23 -13.24 4.76
N TYR A 309 15.48 -12.15 4.87
CA TYR A 309 14.12 -12.18 5.37
C TYR A 309 13.11 -12.13 4.22
N TYR A 310 12.30 -13.18 4.11
CA TYR A 310 11.19 -13.24 3.18
C TYR A 310 9.89 -12.92 3.95
N PRO A 311 9.35 -11.70 3.81
CA PRO A 311 8.23 -11.27 4.64
C PRO A 311 6.98 -12.10 4.30
N LYS A 312 6.32 -12.65 5.31
CA LYS A 312 5.11 -13.48 5.15
C LYS A 312 3.88 -12.67 5.52
N VAL A 313 2.79 -12.86 4.80
CA VAL A 313 1.50 -12.30 5.22
C VAL A 313 1.19 -12.80 6.65
N GLY A 314 0.75 -11.89 7.52
CA GLY A 314 0.51 -12.18 8.93
C GLY A 314 1.74 -12.10 9.85
N SER A 315 2.95 -11.82 9.34
CA SER A 315 4.16 -11.69 10.19
C SER A 315 4.30 -10.34 10.89
N GLY A 316 3.32 -9.45 10.75
CA GLY A 316 3.40 -8.09 11.28
C GLY A 316 4.39 -7.17 10.53
N PHE A 317 4.90 -7.57 9.36
CA PHE A 317 6.02 -6.88 8.68
C PHE A 317 5.80 -5.37 8.43
N TYR A 318 4.58 -4.92 8.15
CA TYR A 318 4.27 -3.49 7.93
C TYR A 318 3.98 -2.69 9.21
N PHE A 319 3.94 -3.36 10.36
CA PHE A 319 3.74 -2.73 11.65
C PHE A 319 5.11 -2.39 12.23
N TYR A 320 5.46 -1.10 12.19
CA TYR A 320 6.70 -0.62 12.80
C TYR A 320 6.46 -0.09 14.21
N ASP A 321 5.19 0.07 14.58
CA ASP A 321 4.74 0.64 15.83
C ASP A 321 3.27 0.32 16.07
N THR A 322 2.73 0.87 17.15
CA THR A 322 1.37 0.63 17.65
C THR A 322 0.30 1.50 17.00
N HIS A 323 0.65 2.27 15.96
CA HIS A 323 -0.31 3.11 15.25
C HIS A 323 -1.14 2.28 14.27
N ASP A 324 -2.40 2.64 14.11
CA ASP A 324 -3.30 2.02 13.16
C ASP A 324 -2.79 2.14 11.71
N ALA A 325 -3.21 1.21 10.86
CA ALA A 325 -2.98 1.30 9.43
C ALA A 325 -3.60 2.60 8.87
N GLY A 326 -2.79 3.35 8.12
CA GLY A 326 -3.20 4.66 7.58
C GLY A 326 -2.82 5.86 8.45
N PHE A 327 -2.30 5.66 9.67
CA PHE A 327 -1.79 6.75 10.49
C PHE A 327 -0.79 7.64 9.75
N PRO A 328 -0.92 8.99 9.80
CA PRO A 328 -1.88 9.77 10.61
C PRO A 328 -3.19 10.13 9.88
N PHE A 329 -3.40 9.68 8.65
CA PHE A 329 -4.56 10.03 7.82
C PHE A 329 -5.79 9.14 8.04
N ASP A 330 -5.69 8.14 8.91
CA ASP A 330 -6.81 7.26 9.27
C ASP A 330 -7.91 8.02 10.04
N LYS A 331 -7.55 9.11 10.74
CA LYS A 331 -8.49 10.01 11.44
C LYS A 331 -8.35 11.47 10.97
N PRO A 332 -9.43 12.25 11.05
CA PRO A 332 -9.36 13.70 10.85
C PRO A 332 -8.69 14.43 12.01
N VAL A 333 -8.42 15.72 11.82
CA VAL A 333 -8.04 16.67 12.89
C VAL A 333 -9.14 17.72 13.07
N PRO A 334 -9.27 18.40 14.22
CA PRO A 334 -10.36 19.33 14.48
C PRO A 334 -10.41 20.54 13.52
N TYR A 335 -9.25 20.99 13.02
CA TYR A 335 -9.14 22.07 12.04
C TYR A 335 -7.87 21.89 11.19
N SER A 336 -7.95 22.23 9.91
CA SER A 336 -6.96 21.83 8.91
C SER A 336 -5.58 22.49 9.06
N ASP A 337 -5.49 23.67 9.64
CA ASP A 337 -4.20 24.30 9.90
C ASP A 337 -3.40 23.60 11.01
N MET A 338 -4.04 22.76 11.84
CA MET A 338 -3.37 21.97 12.88
C MET A 338 -2.25 21.08 12.32
N TRP A 339 -2.40 20.59 11.09
CA TRP A 339 -1.37 19.79 10.43
C TRP A 339 -0.04 20.54 10.27
N LYS A 340 -0.07 21.89 10.22
CA LYS A 340 1.13 22.75 10.11
C LYS A 340 1.75 23.06 11.48
N GLU A 341 1.04 22.81 12.57
CA GLU A 341 1.51 23.03 13.95
C GLU A 341 2.42 21.89 14.43
N VAL A 342 2.35 20.72 13.78
CA VAL A 342 3.13 19.53 14.12
C VAL A 342 4.55 19.67 13.57
N GLU A 343 5.52 19.98 14.43
CA GLU A 343 6.90 20.30 13.99
C GLU A 343 7.66 19.11 13.39
N ASN A 344 7.30 17.89 13.78
CA ASN A 344 7.85 16.64 13.25
C ASN A 344 7.12 16.15 11.99
N ALA A 345 6.34 17.03 11.34
CA ALA A 345 5.67 16.77 10.07
C ALA A 345 5.92 17.90 9.06
N PHE A 346 5.81 17.59 7.77
CA PHE A 346 6.06 18.57 6.70
C PHE A 346 5.32 18.22 5.41
N PHE A 347 4.68 19.22 4.79
CA PHE A 347 4.13 19.12 3.43
C PHE A 347 5.09 19.73 2.42
N TYR A 348 5.31 19.04 1.30
CA TYR A 348 6.17 19.49 0.22
C TYR A 348 5.49 19.34 -1.14
N ASP A 349 5.24 20.46 -1.81
CA ASP A 349 4.63 20.48 -3.13
C ASP A 349 5.58 19.90 -4.19
N VAL A 350 5.03 19.06 -5.07
CA VAL A 350 5.76 18.45 -6.19
C VAL A 350 4.92 18.49 -7.47
N SER A 351 5.58 18.28 -8.60
CA SER A 351 4.90 18.06 -9.88
C SER A 351 5.37 16.77 -10.52
N ILE A 352 4.42 15.93 -10.91
CA ILE A 352 4.70 14.65 -11.57
C ILE A 352 4.58 14.84 -13.08
N TYR A 353 5.69 14.70 -13.78
CA TYR A 353 5.74 14.82 -15.23
C TYR A 353 5.48 13.48 -15.89
N HIS A 354 4.95 13.49 -17.11
CA HIS A 354 4.80 12.29 -17.93
C HIS A 354 5.47 12.44 -19.28
N LYS A 355 6.10 11.35 -19.71
CA LYS A 355 6.66 11.18 -21.05
C LYS A 355 6.07 9.93 -21.67
N GLY A 356 5.59 10.02 -22.91
CA GLY A 356 4.79 8.95 -23.51
C GLY A 356 5.50 7.58 -23.58
N THR A 357 6.81 7.58 -23.85
CA THR A 357 7.60 6.34 -23.95
C THR A 357 8.97 6.49 -23.27
N GLU A 358 9.59 5.37 -22.95
CA GLU A 358 10.98 5.33 -22.45
C GLU A 358 11.96 6.05 -23.41
N GLU A 359 11.83 5.85 -24.72
CA GLU A 359 12.69 6.49 -25.74
C GLU A 359 12.63 8.02 -25.66
N SER A 360 11.44 8.57 -25.37
CA SER A 360 11.25 10.02 -25.21
C SER A 360 11.92 10.60 -23.95
N LEU A 361 12.41 9.74 -23.03
CA LEU A 361 13.21 10.18 -21.88
C LEU A 361 14.54 10.82 -22.31
N ASN A 362 15.11 10.35 -23.42
CA ASN A 362 16.44 10.73 -23.91
C ASN A 362 16.43 11.93 -24.87
N VAL A 363 15.26 12.35 -25.35
CA VAL A 363 15.09 13.42 -26.36
C VAL A 363 14.83 14.80 -25.71
N SER A 364 15.23 14.99 -24.45
CA SER A 364 15.11 16.31 -23.77
C SER A 364 16.47 16.89 -23.47
N THR A 365 17.05 17.51 -24.49
CA THR A 365 17.93 18.69 -24.37
C THR A 365 17.13 19.93 -24.03
#